data_AF-A0A380IH12-F1
#
_entry.id   AF-A0A380IH12-F1
#
_cell.length_a   1.000
_cell.length_b   1.000
_cell.length_c   1.000
_cell.angle_alpha   90.00
_cell.angle_beta   90.00
_cell.angle_gamma   90.00
#
_symmetry.space_group_name_H-M   'P 1'
#
loop_
_entity.id
_entity.type
_entity.pdbx_description
1 polymer ?
#
loop_
_entity_poly.entity_id
_entity_poly.type
_entity_poly.pdbx_seq_one_letter_code
_entity_poly.pdbx_strand_id
1 'polypeptide(L)' 'METMYEKAQKLSSENFKLLIGVQKETFQEMLTCLNVAYQRQHRQGGRPRKLRMEDQLMMTLRHLRYYPTQ' A
#
# COMPACT_ATOMS: atom_id res chain seq x y z
N MET A 1 -13.02 5.34 12.68
CA MET A 1 -11.59 5.11 12.97
C MET A 1 -10.83 5.42 11.70
N GLU A 2 -9.99 6.45 11.71
CA GLU A 2 -9.21 6.85 10.54
C GLU A 2 -8.11 5.82 10.25
N THR A 3 -8.01 5.38 9.00
CA THR A 3 -7.01 4.40 8.56
C THR A 3 -5.60 4.99 8.59
N MET A 4 -4.59 4.13 8.68
CA MET A 4 -3.19 4.58 8.67
C MET A 4 -2.83 5.29 7.36
N TYR A 5 -3.42 4.86 6.25
CA TYR A 5 -3.27 5.51 4.95
C TYR A 5 -3.88 6.92 4.93
N GLU A 6 -5.11 7.11 5.43
CA GLU A 6 -5.77 8.43 5.50
C GLU A 6 -4.92 9.43 6.31
N LYS A 7 -4.30 8.97 7.41
CA LYS A 7 -3.36 9.78 8.19
C LYS A 7 -2.08 10.10 7.42
N ALA A 8 -1.51 9.11 6.72
CA ALA A 8 -0.31 9.30 5.91
C ALA A 8 -0.54 10.28 4.75
N GLN A 9 -1.73 10.28 4.16
CA GLN A 9 -2.06 11.14 3.03
C GLN A 9 -2.03 12.64 3.39
N LYS A 10 -2.35 12.98 4.65
CA LYS A 10 -2.28 14.34 5.21
C LYS A 10 -0.85 14.87 5.40
N LEU A 11 0.16 14.01 5.33
CA LEU A 11 1.57 14.42 5.46
C LEU A 11 2.05 15.15 4.19
N SER A 12 3.10 15.95 4.30
CA SER A 12 3.83 16.45 3.13
C SER A 12 4.43 15.28 2.32
N SER A 13 4.73 15.50 1.03
CA SER A 13 5.34 14.46 0.18
C SER A 13 6.67 13.95 0.73
N GLU A 14 7.45 14.82 1.37
CA GLU A 14 8.71 14.47 2.03
C GLU A 14 8.48 13.59 3.27
N ASN A 15 7.57 14.00 4.17
CA ASN A 15 7.23 13.22 5.36
C ASN A 15 6.58 11.88 5.01
N PHE A 16 5.78 11.83 3.94
CA PHE A 16 5.24 10.58 3.42
C PHE A 16 6.36 9.64 2.96
N LYS A 17 7.32 10.16 2.18
CA LYS A 17 8.47 9.38 1.71
C LYS A 17 9.32 8.88 2.88
N LEU A 18 9.56 9.70 3.89
CA LEU A 18 10.30 9.30 5.10
C LEU A 18 9.58 8.19 5.88
N LEU A 19 8.26 8.27 5.99
CA LEU A 19 7.45 7.29 6.73
C LEU A 19 7.30 5.95 5.98
N ILE A 20 6.95 6.00 4.69
CA ILE A 20 6.60 4.81 3.89
C ILE A 20 7.83 4.23 3.19
N GLY A 21 8.78 5.08 2.77
CA GLY A 21 9.97 4.70 2.01
C GLY A 21 9.85 4.93 0.49
N VAL A 22 8.68 5.34 -0.01
CA VAL A 22 8.42 5.63 -1.44
C VAL A 22 7.74 6.98 -1.62
N GLN A 23 7.88 7.58 -2.80
CA GLN A 23 7.16 8.82 -3.14
C GLN A 23 5.66 8.54 -3.25
N LYS A 24 4.84 9.58 -3.02
CA LYS A 24 3.37 9.48 -3.12
C LYS A 24 2.91 9.03 -4.50
N GLU A 25 3.54 9.56 -5.54
CA GLU A 25 3.25 9.22 -6.95
C GLU A 25 3.50 7.73 -7.22
N THR A 26 4.70 7.25 -6.87
CA THR A 26 5.05 5.82 -7.00
C THR A 26 4.10 4.94 -6.19
N PHE A 27 3.72 5.34 -4.98
CA PHE A 27 2.75 4.59 -4.17
C PHE A 27 1.39 4.45 -4.88
N GLN A 28 0.91 5.52 -5.52
CA GLN A 28 -0.34 5.51 -6.26
C GLN A 28 -0.27 4.63 -7.53
N GLU A 29 0.86 4.64 -8.23
CA GLU A 29 1.12 3.75 -9.36
C GLU A 29 1.14 2.28 -8.91
N MET A 30 1.82 1.97 -7.80
CA MET A 30 1.84 0.63 -7.21
C MET A 30 0.42 0.16 -6.87
N LEU A 31 -0.41 1.01 -6.26
CA LEU A 31 -1.81 0.69 -5.97
C LEU A 31 -2.61 0.39 -7.24
N THR A 32 -2.41 1.19 -8.28
CA THR A 32 -3.09 0.99 -9.57
C THR A 32 -2.73 -0.37 -10.15
N CYS A 33 -1.44 -0.71 -10.19
CA CYS A 33 -0.96 -2.02 -10.64
C CYS A 33 -1.54 -3.16 -9.80
N LEU A 34 -1.54 -3.04 -8.47
CA LEU A 34 -2.06 -4.06 -7.57
C LEU A 34 -3.57 -4.25 -7.70
N ASN A 35 -4.33 -3.18 -7.87
CA ASN A 35 -5.78 -3.25 -8.09
C ASN A 35 -6.11 -3.93 -9.42
N VAL A 36 -5.40 -3.58 -10.49
CA VAL A 36 -5.55 -4.24 -11.81
C VAL A 36 -5.20 -5.72 -11.71
N ALA A 37 -4.08 -6.06 -11.08
CA ALA A 37 -3.67 -7.45 -10.89
C ALA A 37 -4.70 -8.23 -10.06
N TYR A 38 -5.21 -7.63 -8.99
CA TYR A 38 -6.24 -8.24 -8.15
C TYR A 38 -7.53 -8.50 -8.91
N GLN A 39 -8.03 -7.53 -9.66
CA GLN A 39 -9.23 -7.68 -10.48
C GLN A 39 -9.07 -8.80 -11.51
N ARG A 40 -7.89 -8.90 -12.15
CA ARG A 40 -7.59 -9.98 -13.09
C ARG A 40 -7.59 -11.34 -12.40
N GLN A 41 -6.95 -11.45 -11.23
CA GLN A 41 -6.87 -12.70 -10.46
C GLN A 41 -8.22 -13.14 -9.90
N HIS A 42 -9.06 -12.20 -9.47
CA HIS A 42 -10.36 -12.48 -8.83
C HIS A 42 -11.54 -12.40 -9.81
N ARG A 43 -11.26 -12.38 -11.12
CA ARG A 43 -12.29 -12.34 -12.16
C ARG A 43 -13.21 -13.56 -12.12
N GLN A 44 -12.67 -14.72 -11.73
CA GLN A 44 -13.42 -15.98 -11.62
C GLN A 44 -13.99 -16.23 -10.20
N GLY A 45 -13.95 -15.21 -9.33
CA GLY A 45 -14.29 -15.33 -7.92
C GLY A 45 -13.06 -15.53 -7.03
N GLY A 46 -13.30 -15.81 -5.76
CA GLY A 46 -12.26 -15.94 -4.75
C GLY A 46 -12.68 -15.33 -3.43
N ARG A 47 -11.87 -15.53 -2.39
CA ARG A 47 -12.14 -14.97 -1.06
C ARG A 47 -11.92 -13.45 -1.10
N PRO A 48 -12.89 -12.63 -0.63
CA PRO A 48 -12.70 -11.19 -0.54
C PRO A 48 -11.60 -10.84 0.47
N ARG A 49 -10.87 -9.76 0.20
CA ARG A 49 -9.85 -9.25 1.12
C ARG A 49 -10.49 -8.71 2.40
N LYS A 50 -9.83 -8.98 3.54
CA LYS A 50 -10.19 -8.40 4.84
C LYS A 50 -9.61 -7.00 5.05
N LEU A 51 -8.48 -6.71 4.39
CA LEU A 51 -7.79 -5.42 4.48
C LEU A 51 -7.90 -4.68 3.15
N ARG A 52 -7.91 -3.36 3.23
CA ARG A 52 -7.82 -2.48 2.06
C ARG A 52 -6.45 -2.64 1.40
N MET A 53 -6.40 -2.39 0.09
CA MET A 53 -5.18 -2.55 -0.71
C MET A 53 -4.07 -1.60 -0.21
N GLU A 54 -4.47 -0.39 0.15
CA GLU A 54 -3.62 0.69 0.66
C GLU A 54 -2.92 0.29 1.95
N ASP A 55 -3.70 -0.23 2.92
CA ASP A 55 -3.17 -0.68 4.20
C ASP A 55 -2.24 -1.89 4.01
N GLN A 56 -2.59 -2.83 3.12
CA GLN A 56 -1.74 -3.97 2.80
C GLN A 56 -0.40 -3.53 2.21
N LEU A 57 -0.40 -2.67 1.18
CA LEU A 57 0.82 -2.17 0.55
C LEU A 57 1.70 -1.43 1.58
N MET A 58 1.09 -0.60 2.41
CA MET A 58 1.78 0.15 3.46
C MET A 58 2.42 -0.77 4.52
N MET A 59 1.72 -1.83 4.94
CA MET A 59 2.27 -2.84 5.85
C MET A 59 3.43 -3.60 5.20
N THR A 60 3.30 -4.01 3.93
CA THR A 60 4.35 -4.71 3.20
C THR A 60 5.62 -3.86 3.05
N LEU A 61 5.49 -2.60 2.65
CA LEU A 61 6.64 -1.70 2.50
C LEU A 61 7.36 -1.47 3.83
N ARG A 62 6.61 -1.28 4.93
CA ARG A 62 7.19 -1.20 6.27
C ARG A 62 7.91 -2.48 6.64
N HIS A 63 7.28 -3.64 6.40
CA HIS A 63 7.89 -4.94 6.71
C HIS A 63 9.21 -5.12 5.98
N LEU A 64 9.26 -4.87 4.67
CA LEU A 64 10.49 -4.96 3.87
C LEU A 64 11.59 -4.03 4.36
N ARG A 65 11.24 -2.84 4.87
CA ARG A 65 12.21 -1.88 5.42
C ARG A 65 12.77 -2.31 6.77
N TYR A 66 11.92 -2.83 7.66
CA TYR A 66 12.33 -3.22 9.01
C TYR A 66 13.01 -4.60 9.05
N TYR A 67 12.67 -5.47 8.11
CA TYR A 67 13.16 -6.84 8.03
C TYR A 67 13.72 -7.11 6.63
N PRO A 68 14.88 -6.52 6.27
CA PRO A 68 15.62 -7.00 5.11
C PRO A 68 16.02 -8.45 5.41
N THR A 69 15.57 -9.40 4.59
CA THR A 69 16.02 -10.80 4.69
C THR A 69 17.54 -10.82 4.53
N GLN A 70 18.23 -11.29 5.57
CA GLN A 70 19.64 -11.67 5.54
C GLN A 70 19.86 -12.92 4.69
#